data_AF-A0A8J5EMA3-F1
#
_entry.id   AF-A0A8J5EMA3-F1
#
_cell.length_a   1.000
_cell.length_b   1.000
_cell.length_c   1.000
_cell.angle_alpha   90.00
_cell.angle_beta   90.00
_cell.angle_gamma   90.00
#
_symmetry.space_group_name_H-M   'P 1'
#
loop_
_entity.id
_entity.type
_entity.pdbx_description
1 polymer ?
#
loop_
_entity_poly.entity_id
_entity_poly.type
_entity_poly.pdbx_seq_one_letter_code
_entity_poly.pdbx_strand_id
1 'polypeptide(L)'
;MDYRQFLVISIGTGAHKQTERYSARESAQWGLLEWLWNRGKSPIVQIFREATSDMVDIYASVIFQALESEGNYLRIQDDTLTGAAASVDNSTKWNLRNLVRIGENLLEKPASRVNLETGQSVPVVDGEGGTMSNKERLVKFAKTLSDERKLRQENLIIYVEACESGSIFEGLMPEDLNVYVTTASNAVESSWGTYCPGMDPPPPPEYMTCLGDLYSVAWMEDSENHNLKEETVGKQVSLIMCSGEDEDIKPEHIQCRVSCDGNVKREKLYLYQGFDLANANANLTENALRLIKHMGVINQRDADLLFLWHMWKKLVVMFVEATTQLSGVPLSMATVHDLESQNCTSSAM
;
A
#
# COMPACT_ATOMS: atom_id res chain seq x y z
N MET A 1 11.74 -15.22 9.96
CA MET A 1 10.36 -15.67 9.72
C MET A 1 10.38 -16.90 8.82
N ASP A 2 9.53 -17.89 9.07
CA ASP A 2 9.41 -19.11 8.25
C ASP A 2 8.27 -18.92 7.22
N TYR A 3 8.63 -18.57 5.98
CA TYR A 3 7.66 -18.25 4.91
C TYR A 3 6.81 -19.45 4.47
N ARG A 4 7.15 -20.68 4.88
CA ARG A 4 6.32 -21.87 4.65
C ARG A 4 4.98 -21.81 5.40
N GLN A 5 4.92 -20.99 6.45
CA GLN A 5 3.74 -20.82 7.30
C GLN A 5 2.80 -19.72 6.81
N PHE A 6 3.19 -18.96 5.79
CA PHE A 6 2.40 -17.86 5.25
C PHE A 6 1.73 -18.26 3.94
N LEU A 7 0.47 -17.83 3.79
CA LEU A 7 -0.26 -17.81 2.52
C LEU A 7 -0.47 -16.35 2.14
N VAL A 8 0.06 -15.94 0.98
CA VAL A 8 0.03 -14.55 0.53
C VAL A 8 -0.77 -14.45 -0.76
N ILE A 9 -1.84 -13.65 -0.72
CA ILE A 9 -2.62 -13.24 -1.88
C ILE A 9 -2.30 -11.77 -2.15
N SER A 10 -1.81 -11.50 -3.35
CA SER A 10 -1.45 -10.18 -3.83
C SER A 10 -2.44 -9.80 -4.94
N ILE A 11 -3.22 -8.75 -4.73
CA ILE A 11 -4.26 -8.32 -5.69
C ILE A 11 -3.83 -6.99 -6.30
N GLY A 12 -3.74 -6.95 -7.62
CA GLY A 12 -3.44 -5.75 -8.37
C GLY A 12 -4.71 -5.04 -8.85
N THR A 13 -4.65 -3.71 -8.97
CA THR A 13 -5.70 -2.90 -9.61
C THR A 13 -5.67 -2.96 -11.14
N GLY A 14 -4.79 -3.80 -11.69
CA GLY A 14 -4.53 -3.93 -13.12
C GLY A 14 -3.52 -2.90 -13.61
N ALA A 15 -2.78 -3.29 -14.65
CA ALA A 15 -1.77 -2.48 -15.29
C ALA A 15 -2.13 -2.23 -16.75
N HIS A 16 -1.68 -1.09 -17.27
CA HIS A 16 -1.78 -0.83 -18.70
C HIS A 16 -1.02 -1.91 -19.45
N LYS A 17 -1.57 -2.40 -20.56
CA LYS A 17 -0.85 -3.32 -21.45
C LYS A 17 0.53 -2.77 -21.74
N GLN A 18 1.56 -3.47 -21.29
CA GLN A 18 2.94 -3.05 -21.53
C GLN A 18 3.14 -2.96 -23.04
N THR A 19 3.29 -1.74 -23.52
CA THR A 19 3.80 -1.44 -24.85
C THR A 19 5.23 -1.00 -24.61
N GLU A 20 6.22 -1.68 -25.19
CA GLU A 20 7.62 -1.24 -25.18
C GLU A 20 7.71 0.13 -25.85
N ARG A 21 7.47 1.20 -25.07
CA ARG A 21 7.45 2.57 -25.60
C ARG A 21 8.85 3.13 -25.75
N TYR A 22 9.77 2.68 -24.91
CA TYR A 22 11.13 3.19 -24.80
C TYR A 22 12.09 2.02 -24.61
N SER A 23 13.25 2.08 -25.27
CA SER A 23 14.33 1.11 -25.04
C SER A 23 15.37 1.70 -24.08
N ALA A 24 16.02 0.87 -23.27
CA ALA A 24 17.11 1.33 -22.40
C ALA A 24 18.22 2.09 -23.17
N ARG A 25 18.49 1.66 -24.41
CA ARG A 25 19.45 2.33 -25.31
C ARG A 25 19.00 3.72 -25.74
N GLU A 26 17.71 3.91 -26.00
CA GLU A 26 17.12 5.20 -26.33
C GLU A 26 17.11 6.11 -25.11
N SER A 27 16.61 5.62 -23.97
CA SER A 27 16.52 6.37 -22.71
C SER A 27 17.89 6.77 -22.15
N ALA A 28 18.94 5.99 -22.41
CA ALA A 28 20.31 6.33 -21.99
C ALA A 28 20.85 7.61 -22.67
N GLN A 29 20.24 8.07 -23.76
CA GLN A 29 20.63 9.28 -24.47
C GLN A 29 19.77 10.49 -24.10
N TRP A 30 18.77 10.33 -23.25
CA TRP A 30 17.82 11.39 -22.91
C TRP A 30 18.40 12.44 -21.97
N GLY A 31 18.08 13.70 -22.24
CA GLY A 31 18.27 14.82 -21.32
C GLY A 31 17.07 14.99 -20.38
N LEU A 32 17.13 16.03 -19.55
CA LEU A 32 16.08 16.30 -18.55
C LEU A 32 14.69 16.50 -19.18
N LEU A 33 14.61 17.19 -20.33
CA LEU A 33 13.35 17.48 -21.00
C LEU A 33 12.70 16.20 -21.55
N GLU A 34 13.47 15.28 -22.11
CA GLU A 34 12.98 14.00 -22.60
C GLU A 34 12.56 13.09 -21.43
N TRP A 35 13.25 13.14 -20.29
CA TRP A 35 12.81 12.44 -19.08
C TRP A 35 11.51 13.01 -18.49
N LEU A 36 11.31 14.34 -18.60
CA LEU A 36 10.11 15.05 -18.15
C LEU A 36 8.92 14.85 -19.08
N TRP A 37 9.15 14.93 -20.39
CA TRP A 37 8.12 14.89 -21.42
C TRP A 37 8.64 14.24 -22.70
N ASN A 38 8.14 13.05 -22.99
CA ASN A 38 8.43 12.35 -24.23
C ASN A 38 7.18 11.65 -24.75
N ARG A 39 6.91 11.76 -26.04
CA ARG A 39 5.73 11.16 -26.73
C ARG A 39 4.40 11.40 -25.99
N GLY A 40 4.22 12.59 -25.42
CA GLY A 40 2.97 12.99 -24.73
C GLY A 40 2.76 12.37 -23.34
N LYS A 41 3.82 11.83 -22.73
CA LYS A 41 3.83 11.27 -21.37
C LYS A 41 5.05 11.79 -20.61
N SER A 42 5.08 11.54 -19.30
CA SER A 42 6.25 11.80 -18.45
C SER A 42 6.95 10.47 -18.12
N PRO A 43 8.03 10.11 -18.83
CA PRO A 43 8.70 8.83 -18.61
C PRO A 43 9.20 8.63 -17.18
N ILE A 44 9.69 9.67 -16.52
CA ILE A 44 10.19 9.55 -15.14
C ILE A 44 9.09 9.16 -14.15
N VAL A 45 7.89 9.73 -14.31
CA VAL A 45 6.72 9.36 -13.49
C VAL A 45 6.28 7.93 -13.78
N GLN A 46 6.30 7.53 -15.04
CA GLN A 46 5.91 6.17 -15.46
C GLN A 46 6.86 5.12 -14.90
N ILE A 47 8.18 5.29 -15.07
CA ILE A 47 9.17 4.34 -14.56
C ILE A 47 9.07 4.23 -13.04
N PHE A 48 8.93 5.34 -12.32
CA PHE A 48 8.82 5.28 -10.86
C PHE A 48 7.57 4.51 -10.40
N ARG A 49 6.41 4.77 -11.03
CA ARG A 49 5.16 4.08 -10.70
C ARG A 49 5.18 2.59 -11.08
N GLU A 50 5.67 2.27 -12.27
CA GLU A 50 5.73 0.88 -12.76
C GLU A 50 6.79 0.08 -11.98
N ALA A 51 7.99 0.64 -11.77
CA ALA A 51 9.07 -0.05 -11.07
C ALA A 51 8.74 -0.38 -9.61
N THR A 52 8.01 0.48 -8.90
CA THR A 52 7.61 0.20 -7.51
C THR A 52 6.65 -0.99 -7.44
N SER A 53 5.64 -1.05 -8.31
CA SER A 53 4.73 -2.19 -8.41
C SER A 53 5.45 -3.48 -8.82
N ASP A 54 6.31 -3.42 -9.84
CA ASP A 54 7.02 -4.59 -10.36
C ASP A 54 8.02 -5.15 -9.35
N MET A 55 8.72 -4.29 -8.61
CA MET A 55 9.68 -4.70 -7.59
C MET A 55 9.02 -5.50 -6.46
N VAL A 56 7.86 -5.07 -5.97
CA VAL A 56 7.14 -5.80 -4.91
C VAL A 56 6.76 -7.20 -5.38
N ASP A 57 6.25 -7.34 -6.60
CA ASP A 57 5.84 -8.64 -7.15
C ASP A 57 7.05 -9.55 -7.42
N ILE A 58 8.15 -8.99 -7.93
CA ILE A 58 9.42 -9.71 -8.12
C ILE A 58 9.96 -10.18 -6.77
N TYR A 59 10.08 -9.30 -5.77
CA TYR A 59 10.63 -9.67 -4.47
C TYR A 59 9.80 -10.75 -3.78
N ALA A 60 8.47 -10.61 -3.76
CA ALA A 60 7.59 -11.64 -3.21
C ALA A 60 7.77 -12.97 -3.97
N SER A 61 7.75 -12.93 -5.31
CA SER A 61 7.96 -14.11 -6.14
C SER A 61 9.31 -14.80 -5.89
N VAL A 62 10.40 -14.03 -5.75
CA VAL A 62 11.75 -14.54 -5.47
C VAL A 62 11.80 -15.21 -4.10
N ILE A 63 11.28 -14.57 -3.06
CA ILE A 63 11.33 -15.09 -1.69
C ILE A 63 10.58 -16.43 -1.61
N PHE A 64 9.37 -16.52 -2.16
CA PHE A 64 8.58 -17.75 -2.11
C PHE A 64 9.17 -18.87 -2.98
N GLN A 65 9.80 -18.54 -4.12
CA GLN A 65 10.53 -19.53 -4.94
C GLN A 65 11.79 -20.05 -4.25
N ALA A 66 12.62 -19.15 -3.69
CA ALA A 66 13.87 -19.51 -3.02
C ALA A 66 13.65 -20.39 -1.78
N LEU A 67 12.46 -20.32 -1.17
CA LEU A 67 12.07 -21.07 0.02
C LEU A 67 11.20 -22.30 -0.29
N GLU A 68 11.12 -22.70 -1.56
CA GLU A 68 10.34 -23.87 -2.04
C GLU A 68 8.86 -23.80 -1.62
N SER A 69 8.32 -22.58 -1.51
CA SER A 69 6.97 -22.28 -1.02
C SER A 69 6.14 -21.54 -2.06
N GLU A 70 6.50 -21.63 -3.34
CA GLU A 70 5.87 -20.92 -4.45
C GLU A 70 4.36 -21.16 -4.59
N GLY A 71 3.87 -22.32 -4.14
CA GLY A 71 2.44 -22.62 -4.07
C GLY A 71 1.65 -21.71 -3.12
N ASN A 72 2.34 -21.09 -2.16
CA ASN A 72 1.75 -20.25 -1.12
C ASN A 72 1.65 -18.76 -1.50
N TYR A 73 2.19 -18.37 -2.66
CA TYR A 73 2.03 -17.03 -3.22
C TYR A 73 1.09 -17.04 -4.42
N LEU A 74 0.10 -16.15 -4.42
CA LEU A 74 -0.85 -15.95 -5.52
C LEU A 74 -0.94 -14.47 -5.85
N ARG A 75 -0.48 -14.09 -7.06
CA ARG A 75 -0.73 -12.77 -7.63
C ARG A 75 -1.92 -12.84 -8.59
N ILE A 76 -2.87 -11.93 -8.43
CA ILE A 76 -3.98 -11.74 -9.36
C ILE A 76 -3.90 -10.31 -9.89
N GLN A 77 -3.53 -10.16 -11.15
CA GLN A 77 -3.47 -8.86 -11.83
C GLN A 77 -3.81 -9.01 -13.31
N ASP A 78 -4.50 -8.02 -13.86
CA ASP A 78 -4.68 -7.90 -15.31
C ASP A 78 -3.69 -6.89 -15.89
N ASP A 79 -2.70 -7.38 -16.64
CA ASP A 79 -1.67 -6.54 -17.29
C ASP A 79 -2.05 -6.21 -18.74
N THR A 80 -3.33 -6.30 -19.09
CA THR A 80 -3.82 -6.16 -20.48
C THR A 80 -4.78 -5.00 -20.66
N LEU A 81 -4.94 -4.14 -19.63
CA LEU A 81 -5.85 -3.01 -19.69
C LEU A 81 -5.45 -2.04 -20.80
N THR A 82 -6.43 -1.48 -21.49
CA THR A 82 -6.22 -0.49 -22.56
C THR A 82 -7.29 0.60 -22.52
N GLY A 83 -6.98 1.76 -23.09
CA GLY A 83 -7.93 2.87 -23.23
C GLY A 83 -8.48 3.36 -21.89
N ALA A 84 -9.80 3.52 -21.81
CA ALA A 84 -10.48 3.98 -20.59
C ALA A 84 -10.28 3.05 -19.39
N ALA A 85 -10.15 1.75 -19.61
CA ALA A 85 -9.95 0.79 -18.51
C ALA A 85 -8.56 0.90 -17.89
N ALA A 86 -7.58 1.43 -18.62
CA ALA A 86 -6.22 1.66 -18.12
C ALA A 86 -5.98 3.12 -17.67
N SER A 87 -7.01 3.96 -17.71
CA SER A 87 -6.93 5.36 -17.25
C SER A 87 -7.21 5.41 -15.76
N VAL A 88 -6.33 6.10 -15.04
CA VAL A 88 -6.38 6.25 -13.57
C VAL A 88 -7.46 7.21 -13.10
N ASP A 89 -8.00 8.03 -14.01
CA ASP A 89 -8.88 9.16 -13.74
C ASP A 89 -10.30 9.02 -14.33
N ASN A 90 -10.60 7.90 -15.02
CA ASN A 90 -11.91 7.70 -15.66
C ASN A 90 -12.89 6.91 -14.77
N SER A 91 -13.63 7.63 -13.92
CA SER A 91 -14.65 7.08 -13.02
C SER A 91 -16.06 7.01 -13.62
N THR A 92 -16.20 7.06 -14.96
CA THR A 92 -17.53 6.98 -15.59
C THR A 92 -18.24 5.67 -15.24
N LYS A 93 -19.56 5.71 -15.02
CA LYS A 93 -20.37 4.53 -14.66
C LYS A 93 -20.19 3.35 -15.63
N TRP A 94 -19.96 3.64 -16.91
CA TRP A 94 -19.67 2.64 -17.93
C TRP A 94 -18.30 2.01 -17.72
N ASN A 95 -17.25 2.80 -17.46
CA ASN A 95 -15.91 2.30 -17.21
C ASN A 95 -15.87 1.44 -15.93
N LEU A 96 -16.50 1.89 -14.85
CA LEU A 96 -16.60 1.11 -13.60
C LEU A 96 -17.27 -0.25 -13.80
N ARG A 97 -18.37 -0.32 -14.55
CA ARG A 97 -19.01 -1.61 -14.90
C ARG A 97 -18.11 -2.48 -15.78
N ASN A 98 -17.37 -1.87 -16.70
CA ASN A 98 -16.42 -2.60 -17.53
C ASN A 98 -15.26 -3.17 -16.69
N LEU A 99 -14.75 -2.42 -15.71
CA LEU A 99 -13.72 -2.89 -14.77
C LEU A 99 -14.21 -4.07 -13.92
N VAL A 100 -15.46 -4.03 -13.42
CA VAL A 100 -16.07 -5.18 -12.73
C VAL A 100 -16.06 -6.42 -13.63
N ARG A 101 -16.51 -6.28 -14.88
CA ARG A 101 -16.52 -7.39 -15.86
C ARG A 101 -15.10 -7.90 -16.15
N ILE A 102 -14.10 -7.04 -16.18
CA ILE A 102 -12.70 -7.44 -16.35
C ILE A 102 -12.25 -8.27 -15.14
N GLY A 103 -12.56 -7.82 -13.92
CA GLY A 103 -12.28 -8.58 -12.69
C GLY A 103 -12.96 -9.95 -12.67
N GLU A 104 -14.23 -10.04 -13.07
CA GLU A 104 -14.96 -11.31 -13.18
C GLU A 104 -14.30 -12.26 -14.18
N ASN A 105 -13.88 -11.76 -15.35
CA ASN A 105 -13.17 -12.57 -16.34
C ASN A 105 -11.78 -13.01 -15.86
N LEU A 106 -11.12 -12.20 -15.02
CA LEU A 106 -9.80 -12.50 -14.47
C LEU A 106 -9.84 -13.74 -13.57
N LEU A 107 -10.96 -14.01 -12.89
CA LEU A 107 -11.14 -15.20 -12.07
C LEU A 107 -11.06 -16.50 -12.88
N GLU A 108 -11.51 -16.48 -14.13
CA GLU A 108 -11.51 -17.65 -15.01
C GLU A 108 -10.19 -17.81 -15.79
N LYS A 109 -9.32 -16.79 -15.79
CA LYS A 109 -7.97 -16.90 -16.38
C LYS A 109 -7.08 -17.84 -15.56
N PRO A 110 -6.10 -18.51 -16.20
CA PRO A 110 -5.07 -19.26 -15.49
C PRO A 110 -4.36 -18.38 -14.47
N ALA A 111 -4.06 -18.95 -13.30
CA ALA A 111 -3.19 -18.30 -12.34
C ALA A 111 -1.82 -18.08 -12.97
N SER A 112 -1.23 -16.92 -12.71
CA SER A 112 0.05 -16.53 -13.28
C SER A 112 1.07 -16.17 -12.21
N ARG A 113 2.33 -16.12 -12.63
CA ARG A 113 3.49 -15.75 -11.83
C ARG A 113 4.46 -14.97 -12.70
N VAL A 114 5.20 -14.04 -12.11
CA VAL A 114 6.27 -13.33 -12.82
C VAL A 114 7.41 -14.28 -13.15
N ASN A 115 7.83 -14.27 -14.41
CA ASN A 115 9.11 -14.81 -14.83
C ASN A 115 10.22 -13.84 -14.41
N LEU A 116 11.14 -14.30 -13.55
CA LEU A 116 12.18 -13.45 -12.96
C LEU A 116 13.24 -12.95 -13.96
N GLU A 117 13.39 -13.63 -15.10
CA GLU A 117 14.32 -13.21 -16.15
C GLU A 117 13.70 -12.15 -17.07
N THR A 118 12.42 -12.29 -17.41
CA THR A 118 11.74 -11.42 -18.39
C THR A 118 10.85 -10.36 -17.76
N GLY A 119 10.52 -10.49 -16.47
CA GLY A 119 9.53 -9.66 -15.76
C GLY A 119 8.08 -9.93 -16.20
N GLN A 120 7.84 -10.85 -17.13
CA GLN A 120 6.52 -11.08 -17.70
C GLN A 120 5.69 -12.06 -16.88
N SER A 121 4.39 -11.81 -16.77
CA SER A 121 3.43 -12.72 -16.17
C SER A 121 3.23 -13.95 -17.05
N VAL A 122 3.56 -15.13 -16.52
CA VAL A 122 3.42 -16.43 -17.19
C VAL A 122 2.45 -17.34 -16.43
N PRO A 123 1.63 -18.15 -17.11
CA PRO A 123 0.72 -19.06 -16.43
C PRO A 123 1.50 -20.09 -15.60
N VAL A 124 0.98 -20.40 -14.42
CA VAL A 124 1.50 -21.45 -13.54
C VAL A 124 0.99 -22.80 -14.03
N VAL A 125 1.91 -23.63 -14.48
CA VAL A 125 1.63 -25.00 -14.90
C VAL A 125 1.93 -25.94 -13.72
N ASP A 126 1.03 -26.87 -13.45
CA ASP A 126 1.25 -27.92 -12.44
C ASP A 126 2.17 -29.03 -12.96
N GLY A 127 2.53 -29.97 -12.08
CA GLY A 127 3.41 -31.09 -12.41
C GLY A 127 2.84 -32.07 -13.45
N GLU A 128 1.55 -31.97 -13.78
CA GLU A 128 0.87 -32.80 -14.78
C GLU A 128 0.65 -32.07 -16.11
N GLY A 129 1.11 -30.82 -16.24
CA GLY A 129 0.94 -30.00 -17.44
C GLY A 129 -0.39 -29.25 -17.52
N GLY A 130 -1.20 -29.29 -16.45
CA GLY A 130 -2.45 -28.55 -16.30
C GLY A 130 -2.24 -27.13 -15.79
N THR A 131 -3.24 -26.26 -15.98
CA THR A 131 -3.26 -24.91 -15.39
C THR A 131 -4.51 -24.74 -14.53
N MET A 132 -4.34 -24.31 -13.28
CA MET A 132 -5.46 -23.91 -12.43
C MET A 132 -5.85 -22.46 -12.73
N SER A 133 -7.14 -22.17 -12.73
CA SER A 133 -7.68 -20.80 -12.79
C SER A 133 -7.41 -20.03 -11.48
N ASN A 134 -7.48 -18.69 -11.55
CA ASN A 134 -7.42 -17.83 -10.37
C ASN A 134 -8.49 -18.17 -9.35
N LYS A 135 -9.71 -18.45 -9.81
CA LYS A 135 -10.84 -18.89 -8.97
C LYS A 135 -10.54 -20.18 -8.23
N GLU A 136 -10.00 -21.18 -8.90
CA GLU A 136 -9.64 -22.46 -8.26
C GLU A 136 -8.51 -22.28 -7.24
N ARG A 137 -7.50 -21.45 -7.52
CA ARG A 137 -6.45 -21.13 -6.53
C ARG A 137 -7.02 -20.37 -5.33
N LEU A 138 -7.92 -19.41 -5.52
CA LEU A 138 -8.59 -18.71 -4.43
C LEU A 138 -9.41 -19.67 -3.55
N VAL A 139 -10.17 -20.58 -4.17
CA VAL A 139 -10.91 -21.62 -3.44
C VAL A 139 -9.96 -22.53 -2.66
N LYS A 140 -8.83 -22.92 -3.27
CA LYS A 140 -7.79 -23.72 -2.60
C LYS A 140 -7.22 -22.98 -1.39
N PHE A 141 -6.86 -21.69 -1.54
CA PHE A 141 -6.37 -20.86 -0.43
C PHE A 141 -7.41 -20.75 0.69
N ALA A 142 -8.65 -20.43 0.36
CA ALA A 142 -9.74 -20.33 1.32
C ALA A 142 -9.97 -21.66 2.06
N LYS A 143 -9.90 -22.79 1.35
CA LYS A 143 -10.02 -24.12 1.93
C LYS A 143 -8.85 -24.43 2.88
N THR A 144 -7.60 -24.20 2.46
CA THR A 144 -6.42 -24.39 3.32
C THR A 144 -6.53 -23.54 4.58
N LEU A 145 -6.90 -22.26 4.45
CA LEU A 145 -7.10 -21.38 5.60
C LEU A 145 -8.21 -21.87 6.52
N SER A 146 -9.35 -22.31 5.97
CA SER A 146 -10.45 -22.90 6.72
C SER A 146 -10.03 -24.18 7.45
N ASP A 147 -9.30 -25.07 6.78
CA ASP A 147 -8.90 -26.36 7.34
C ASP A 147 -7.83 -26.17 8.43
N GLU A 148 -6.83 -25.33 8.20
CA GLU A 148 -5.85 -24.91 9.22
C GLU A 148 -6.56 -24.28 10.42
N ARG A 149 -7.51 -23.37 10.20
CA ARG A 149 -8.30 -22.77 11.28
C ARG A 149 -9.09 -23.81 12.07
N LYS A 150 -9.75 -24.76 11.39
CA LYS A 150 -10.52 -25.84 12.05
C LYS A 150 -9.61 -26.76 12.86
N LEU A 151 -8.43 -27.07 12.35
CA LEU A 151 -7.44 -27.89 13.04
C LEU A 151 -6.90 -27.18 14.29
N ARG A 152 -6.68 -25.86 14.18
CA ARG A 152 -6.21 -25.04 15.28
C ARG A 152 -7.31 -24.70 16.29
N GLN A 153 -8.59 -24.79 15.88
CA GLN A 153 -9.75 -24.24 16.62
C GLN A 153 -9.53 -22.79 17.07
N GLU A 154 -8.69 -22.07 16.32
CA GLU A 154 -8.20 -20.74 16.69
C GLU A 154 -9.04 -19.66 16.02
N ASN A 155 -9.02 -18.51 16.66
CA ASN A 155 -9.59 -17.30 16.12
C ASN A 155 -8.71 -16.77 14.98
N LEU A 156 -9.29 -16.01 14.05
CA LEU A 156 -8.56 -15.34 12.97
C LEU A 156 -8.56 -13.84 13.23
N ILE A 157 -7.43 -13.16 13.01
CA ILE A 157 -7.39 -11.70 13.04
C ILE A 157 -7.10 -11.16 11.63
N ILE A 158 -7.85 -10.15 11.21
CA ILE A 158 -7.67 -9.47 9.92
C ILE A 158 -7.45 -7.96 10.18
N TYR A 159 -6.32 -7.45 9.71
CA TYR A 159 -6.01 -6.02 9.68
C TYR A 159 -6.22 -5.50 8.25
N VAL A 160 -6.99 -4.42 8.08
CA VAL A 160 -7.27 -3.84 6.77
C VAL A 160 -6.93 -2.36 6.73
N GLU A 161 -5.89 -2.03 5.99
CA GLU A 161 -5.53 -0.66 5.60
C GLU A 161 -6.13 -0.33 4.24
N ALA A 162 -7.15 0.51 4.23
CA ALA A 162 -7.70 1.10 3.02
C ALA A 162 -8.62 2.27 3.37
N CYS A 163 -8.87 3.14 2.38
CA CYS A 163 -9.99 4.06 2.43
C CYS A 163 -11.30 3.27 2.43
N GLU A 164 -12.27 3.74 3.21
CA GLU A 164 -13.60 3.16 3.36
C GLU A 164 -13.58 1.67 3.76
N SER A 165 -12.52 1.22 4.44
CA SER A 165 -12.26 -0.19 4.75
C SER A 165 -13.36 -0.85 5.60
N GLY A 166 -14.06 -0.07 6.44
CA GLY A 166 -15.24 -0.55 7.18
C GLY A 166 -16.37 -1.06 6.28
N SER A 167 -16.50 -0.53 5.05
CA SER A 167 -17.53 -0.93 4.09
C SER A 167 -17.39 -2.38 3.60
N ILE A 168 -16.19 -2.96 3.72
CA ILE A 168 -15.91 -4.35 3.32
C ILE A 168 -16.65 -5.36 4.21
N PHE A 169 -16.89 -4.99 5.47
CA PHE A 169 -17.44 -5.90 6.48
C PHE A 169 -18.81 -5.47 7.01
N GLU A 170 -19.13 -4.17 6.93
CA GLU A 170 -20.40 -3.62 7.40
C GLU A 170 -21.60 -4.28 6.70
N GLY A 171 -22.44 -4.96 7.48
CA GLY A 171 -23.63 -5.67 6.98
C GLY A 171 -23.36 -6.96 6.22
N LEU A 172 -22.09 -7.37 6.07
CA LEU A 172 -21.68 -8.56 5.32
C LEU A 172 -21.07 -9.66 6.20
N MET A 173 -20.45 -9.30 7.32
CA MET A 173 -19.75 -10.24 8.20
C MET A 173 -20.70 -10.85 9.26
N PRO A 174 -20.88 -12.19 9.28
CA PRO A 174 -21.59 -12.89 10.36
C PRO A 174 -20.85 -12.81 11.70
N GLU A 175 -21.58 -12.68 12.82
CA GLU A 175 -21.02 -12.61 14.18
C GLU A 175 -20.61 -13.97 14.77
N ASP A 176 -21.00 -15.08 14.14
CA ASP A 176 -20.71 -16.46 14.57
C ASP A 176 -19.44 -17.03 13.93
N LEU A 177 -18.63 -16.17 13.32
CA LEU A 177 -17.30 -16.51 12.87
C LEU A 177 -16.30 -16.09 13.94
N ASN A 178 -15.52 -17.05 14.47
CA ASN A 178 -14.26 -16.84 15.22
C ASN A 178 -13.23 -16.01 14.41
N VAL A 179 -13.58 -14.80 13.99
CA VAL A 179 -12.85 -13.87 13.12
C VAL A 179 -13.00 -12.48 13.72
N TYR A 180 -11.88 -11.86 14.02
CA TYR A 180 -11.78 -10.52 14.54
C TYR A 180 -11.18 -9.62 13.48
N VAL A 181 -11.84 -8.50 13.19
CA VAL A 181 -11.39 -7.58 12.13
C VAL A 181 -11.21 -6.18 12.66
N THR A 182 -10.10 -5.57 12.27
CA THR A 182 -9.78 -4.16 12.53
C THR A 182 -9.49 -3.47 11.20
N THR A 183 -10.07 -2.28 11.05
CA THR A 183 -10.10 -1.49 9.81
C THR A 183 -9.52 -0.12 10.07
N ALA A 184 -8.74 0.41 9.12
CA ALA A 184 -8.11 1.74 9.22
C ALA A 184 -9.11 2.91 9.18
N SER A 185 -10.30 2.67 8.63
CA SER A 185 -11.34 3.68 8.41
C SER A 185 -12.73 3.05 8.48
N ASN A 186 -13.76 3.86 8.73
CA ASN A 186 -15.16 3.40 8.67
C ASN A 186 -15.61 3.20 7.20
N ALA A 187 -16.90 3.03 6.94
CA ALA A 187 -17.41 2.79 5.59
C ALA A 187 -17.45 4.03 4.67
N VAL A 188 -17.11 5.22 5.18
CA VAL A 188 -17.25 6.50 4.45
C VAL A 188 -16.02 7.40 4.52
N GLU A 189 -15.07 7.10 5.41
CA GLU A 189 -13.85 7.88 5.62
C GLU A 189 -12.67 7.35 4.80
N SER A 190 -11.75 8.26 4.48
CA SER A 190 -10.46 7.89 3.90
C SER A 190 -9.49 7.35 4.95
N SER A 191 -8.48 6.61 4.50
CA SER A 191 -7.28 6.34 5.30
C SER A 191 -6.20 7.38 5.04
N TRP A 192 -5.10 7.29 5.80
CA TRP A 192 -4.10 8.34 5.90
C TRP A 192 -2.68 7.80 5.71
N GLY A 193 -1.92 8.41 4.81
CA GLY A 193 -0.48 8.21 4.67
C GLY A 193 0.30 9.01 5.72
N THR A 194 1.49 8.52 6.10
CA THR A 194 2.41 9.14 7.05
C THR A 194 3.87 9.00 6.57
N TYR A 195 4.81 9.59 7.31
CA TYR A 195 6.23 9.64 6.93
C TYR A 195 6.44 10.24 5.53
N CYS A 196 5.79 11.36 5.30
CA CYS A 196 5.75 12.05 4.02
C CYS A 196 6.74 13.23 3.98
N PRO A 197 7.30 13.56 2.79
CA PRO A 197 8.14 14.75 2.64
C PRO A 197 7.39 16.02 3.05
N GLY A 198 8.06 16.89 3.81
CA GLY A 198 7.45 18.13 4.31
C GLY A 198 6.49 17.96 5.49
N MET A 199 6.36 16.74 6.02
CA MET A 199 5.61 16.43 7.25
C MET A 199 6.56 15.96 8.35
N ASP A 200 6.08 15.85 9.59
CA ASP A 200 6.88 15.43 10.75
C ASP A 200 6.41 14.07 11.29
N PRO A 201 7.27 13.05 11.43
CA PRO A 201 8.67 13.05 11.02
C PRO A 201 8.81 12.90 9.49
N PRO A 202 9.74 13.64 8.86
CA PRO A 202 9.97 13.52 7.44
C PRO A 202 10.80 12.26 7.13
N PRO A 203 10.63 11.66 5.94
CA PRO A 203 11.51 10.62 5.47
C PRO A 203 12.90 11.18 5.12
N PRO A 204 13.93 10.33 4.91
CA PRO A 204 15.22 10.78 4.41
C PRO A 204 15.08 11.60 3.11
N PRO A 205 15.87 12.68 2.90
CA PRO A 205 15.66 13.66 1.82
C PRO A 205 15.66 13.10 0.40
N GLU A 206 16.28 11.93 0.18
CA GLU A 206 16.27 11.20 -1.09
C GLU A 206 14.85 10.73 -1.48
N TYR A 207 14.00 10.40 -0.50
CA TYR A 207 12.63 9.97 -0.73
C TYR A 207 11.71 11.15 -1.00
N MET A 208 10.92 11.04 -2.07
CA MET A 208 9.94 12.06 -2.48
C MET A 208 8.50 11.58 -2.28
N THR A 209 8.31 10.44 -1.61
CA THR A 209 7.02 9.79 -1.38
C THR A 209 6.86 9.50 0.11
N CYS A 210 5.62 9.28 0.55
CA CYS A 210 5.32 8.75 1.87
C CYS A 210 5.86 7.33 2.03
N LEU A 211 6.37 6.99 3.21
CA LEU A 211 6.97 5.66 3.50
C LEU A 211 6.02 4.69 4.20
N GLY A 212 4.88 5.15 4.70
CA GLY A 212 3.92 4.28 5.35
C GLY A 212 2.52 4.87 5.44
N ASP A 213 1.60 4.07 5.96
CA ASP A 213 0.22 4.43 6.23
C ASP A 213 0.00 4.47 7.74
N LEU A 214 -0.73 5.47 8.23
CA LEU A 214 -0.84 5.78 9.65
C LEU A 214 -1.33 4.58 10.48
N TYR A 215 -2.40 3.93 10.04
CA TYR A 215 -2.93 2.76 10.75
C TYR A 215 -1.95 1.60 10.70
N SER A 216 -1.32 1.37 9.53
CA SER A 216 -0.34 0.30 9.34
C SER A 216 0.90 0.47 10.20
N VAL A 217 1.53 1.65 10.22
CA VAL A 217 2.71 1.90 11.05
C VAL A 217 2.36 1.87 12.53
N ALA A 218 1.15 2.34 12.92
CA ALA A 218 0.74 2.35 14.32
C ALA A 218 0.71 0.94 14.93
N TRP A 219 0.14 -0.05 14.23
CA TRP A 219 0.10 -1.42 14.76
C TRP A 219 1.45 -2.14 14.62
N MET A 220 2.19 -1.91 13.53
CA MET A 220 3.48 -2.56 13.31
C MET A 220 4.53 -2.08 14.32
N GLU A 221 4.66 -0.76 14.51
CA GLU A 221 5.65 -0.19 15.44
C GLU A 221 5.29 -0.50 16.90
N ASP A 222 4.00 -0.58 17.23
CA ASP A 222 3.54 -1.09 18.51
C ASP A 222 3.98 -2.54 18.71
N SER A 223 3.73 -3.40 17.73
CA SER A 223 4.14 -4.81 17.82
C SER A 223 5.67 -5.02 17.88
N GLU A 224 6.44 -4.17 17.20
CA GLU A 224 7.91 -4.23 17.18
C GLU A 224 8.56 -3.72 18.47
N ASN A 225 7.87 -2.91 19.26
CA ASN A 225 8.43 -2.29 20.46
C ASN A 225 7.83 -2.85 21.77
N HIS A 226 6.94 -3.84 21.70
CA HIS A 226 6.29 -4.40 22.88
C HIS A 226 6.44 -5.91 23.01
N ASN A 227 6.27 -6.39 24.25
CA ASN A 227 6.22 -7.81 24.55
C ASN A 227 4.84 -8.39 24.21
N LEU A 228 4.74 -9.01 23.04
CA LEU A 228 3.50 -9.62 22.52
C LEU A 228 2.94 -10.78 23.35
N LYS A 229 3.72 -11.34 24.30
CA LYS A 229 3.22 -12.32 25.28
C LYS A 229 2.39 -11.67 26.38
N GLU A 230 2.61 -10.39 26.62
CA GLU A 230 1.90 -9.61 27.63
C GLU A 230 0.77 -8.78 27.02
N GLU A 231 0.99 -8.24 25.83
CA GLU A 231 -0.01 -7.42 25.13
C GLU A 231 -1.17 -8.25 24.55
N THR A 232 -2.39 -7.74 24.69
CA THR A 232 -3.59 -8.36 24.12
C THR A 232 -3.99 -7.67 22.82
N VAL A 233 -4.71 -8.41 21.97
CA VAL A 233 -5.31 -7.88 20.73
C VAL A 233 -6.17 -6.65 21.03
N GLY A 234 -6.98 -6.71 22.07
CA GLY A 234 -7.83 -5.60 22.48
C GLY A 234 -7.03 -4.38 22.96
N LYS A 235 -5.87 -4.59 23.58
CA LYS A 235 -5.00 -3.50 24.03
C LYS A 235 -4.38 -2.80 22.82
N GLN A 236 -3.72 -3.53 21.93
CA GLN A 236 -3.17 -2.97 20.69
C GLN A 236 -4.24 -2.23 19.89
N VAL A 237 -5.41 -2.84 19.67
CA VAL A 237 -6.49 -2.18 18.94
C VAL A 237 -6.97 -0.91 19.65
N SER A 238 -7.04 -0.87 20.98
CA SER A 238 -7.37 0.36 21.71
C SER A 238 -6.28 1.43 21.64
N LEU A 239 -5.02 1.04 21.41
CA LEU A 239 -3.88 1.96 21.25
C LEU A 239 -3.85 2.54 19.83
N ILE A 240 -4.11 1.71 18.82
CA ILE A 240 -4.20 2.10 17.41
C ILE A 240 -5.49 2.87 17.14
N MET A 241 -6.59 2.51 17.82
CA MET A 241 -7.84 3.26 17.78
C MET A 241 -7.55 4.67 18.25
N CYS A 242 -7.55 5.57 17.27
CA CYS A 242 -7.29 6.97 17.47
C CYS A 242 -8.16 7.49 18.63
N SER A 243 -7.48 8.13 19.59
CA SER A 243 -8.02 8.53 20.88
C SER A 243 -9.38 9.22 20.72
N GLY A 244 -10.44 8.54 21.21
CA GLY A 244 -11.81 9.04 21.24
C GLY A 244 -12.33 9.27 22.66
N GLU A 245 -11.47 9.52 23.65
CA GLU A 245 -11.89 9.74 25.04
C GLU A 245 -11.23 10.95 25.74
N ASP A 246 -10.48 11.80 25.02
CA ASP A 246 -9.95 13.06 25.60
C ASP A 246 -10.69 14.25 24.98
N GLU A 247 -11.47 14.97 25.81
CA GLU A 247 -12.39 16.05 25.39
C GLU A 247 -11.68 17.32 24.85
N ASP A 248 -10.36 17.42 24.95
CA ASP A 248 -9.60 18.64 24.63
C ASP A 248 -8.85 18.61 23.28
N ILE A 249 -8.93 17.52 22.51
CA ILE A 249 -8.31 17.43 21.19
C ILE A 249 -9.37 16.98 20.19
N LYS A 250 -9.76 17.87 19.28
CA LYS A 250 -10.76 17.59 18.25
C LYS A 250 -10.44 16.28 17.50
N PRO A 251 -11.26 15.22 17.65
CA PRO A 251 -11.04 13.94 16.99
C PRO A 251 -11.75 13.98 15.64
N GLU A 252 -11.18 14.64 14.64
CA GLU A 252 -11.95 14.96 13.41
C GLU A 252 -11.84 13.91 12.30
N HIS A 253 -10.91 12.94 12.32
CA HIS A 253 -10.55 12.27 11.07
C HIS A 253 -10.22 10.77 11.07
N ILE A 254 -10.29 10.04 12.19
CA ILE A 254 -9.93 8.61 12.15
C ILE A 254 -10.86 7.80 13.06
N GLN A 255 -11.89 7.22 12.47
CA GLN A 255 -12.79 6.30 13.17
C GLN A 255 -12.59 4.87 12.66
N CYS A 256 -11.74 4.11 13.35
CA CYS A 256 -11.55 2.67 13.08
C CYS A 256 -12.74 1.87 13.62
N ARG A 257 -13.31 0.95 12.82
CA ARG A 257 -14.36 0.03 13.29
C ARG A 257 -13.79 -1.36 13.51
N VAL A 258 -14.23 -1.98 14.61
CA VAL A 258 -13.96 -3.38 14.95
C VAL A 258 -15.24 -4.18 14.79
N SER A 259 -15.19 -5.28 14.06
CA SER A 259 -16.26 -6.28 14.01
C SER A 259 -15.89 -7.53 14.84
N CYS A 260 -16.94 -8.20 15.30
CA CYS A 260 -17.07 -8.88 16.59
C CYS A 260 -16.46 -10.30 16.66
N ASP A 261 -15.57 -10.50 17.63
CA ASP A 261 -15.70 -11.52 18.68
C ASP A 261 -14.98 -10.98 19.94
N GLY A 262 -15.70 -10.84 21.05
CA GLY A 262 -15.18 -10.30 22.31
C GLY A 262 -14.13 -11.19 22.96
N ASN A 263 -14.08 -12.48 22.61
CA ASN A 263 -13.10 -13.41 23.15
C ASN A 263 -11.71 -13.16 22.57
N VAL A 264 -11.60 -12.85 21.27
CA VAL A 264 -10.32 -12.58 20.59
C VAL A 264 -9.60 -11.38 21.17
N LYS A 265 -10.34 -10.34 21.59
CA LYS A 265 -9.75 -9.15 22.25
C LYS A 265 -8.93 -9.47 23.50
N ARG A 266 -9.23 -10.60 24.17
CA ARG A 266 -8.54 -11.03 25.40
C ARG A 266 -7.29 -11.87 25.12
N GLU A 267 -7.16 -12.38 23.90
CA GLU A 267 -6.02 -13.19 23.51
C GLU A 267 -4.76 -12.34 23.35
N LYS A 268 -3.61 -13.01 23.49
CA LYS A 268 -2.30 -12.37 23.40
C LYS A 268 -1.86 -12.27 21.95
N LEU A 269 -1.21 -11.16 21.58
CA LEU A 269 -0.75 -10.93 20.22
C LEU A 269 0.25 -11.98 19.73
N TYR A 270 1.03 -12.59 20.63
CA TYR A 270 2.02 -13.58 20.23
C TYR A 270 1.43 -14.82 19.54
N LEU A 271 0.15 -15.13 19.79
CA LEU A 271 -0.55 -16.23 19.13
C LEU A 271 -0.70 -16.00 17.62
N TYR A 272 -0.67 -14.73 17.19
CA TYR A 272 -0.95 -14.31 15.82
C TYR A 272 0.28 -13.75 15.10
N GLN A 273 1.08 -12.94 15.81
CA GLN A 273 2.22 -12.23 15.25
C GLN A 273 3.56 -12.90 15.62
N GLY A 274 3.53 -13.94 16.47
CA GLY A 274 4.73 -14.58 17.00
C GLY A 274 5.38 -13.78 18.11
N PHE A 275 6.62 -14.12 18.46
CA PHE A 275 7.34 -13.48 19.56
C PHE A 275 8.81 -13.30 19.21
N ASP A 276 9.29 -12.08 19.37
CA ASP A 276 10.72 -11.76 19.33
C ASP A 276 11.33 -11.78 20.73
N LEU A 277 12.42 -12.53 20.89
CA LEU A 277 13.20 -12.60 22.13
C LEU A 277 13.86 -11.26 22.49
N ALA A 278 14.15 -10.40 21.50
CA ALA A 278 14.71 -9.08 21.72
C ALA A 278 13.78 -8.18 22.56
N ASN A 279 12.46 -8.39 22.42
CA ASN A 279 11.42 -7.58 23.06
C ASN A 279 10.92 -8.17 24.38
N ALA A 280 11.54 -9.23 24.90
CA ALA A 280 11.12 -9.90 26.13
C ALA A 280 11.10 -8.98 27.36
N ASN A 281 11.95 -7.94 27.36
CA ASN A 281 12.06 -6.94 28.43
C ASN A 281 11.48 -5.58 28.04
N ALA A 282 10.82 -5.48 26.87
CA ALA A 282 10.22 -4.24 26.42
C ALA A 282 8.93 -3.98 27.20
N ASN A 283 8.95 -2.98 28.07
CA ASN A 283 7.77 -2.53 28.80
C ASN A 283 6.91 -1.62 27.92
N LEU A 284 5.60 -1.64 28.12
CA LEU A 284 4.68 -0.61 27.62
C LEU A 284 5.19 0.77 28.04
N THR A 285 5.85 1.48 27.12
CA THR A 285 6.32 2.84 27.38
C THR A 285 5.33 3.81 26.75
N GLU A 286 4.78 4.68 27.60
CA GLU A 286 3.87 5.78 27.27
C GLU A 286 4.40 6.72 26.15
N ASN A 287 5.71 6.63 25.84
CA ASN A 287 6.40 7.40 24.82
C ASN A 287 6.06 6.98 23.37
N ALA A 288 5.85 5.69 23.08
CA ALA A 288 5.49 5.25 21.72
C ALA A 288 4.10 5.79 21.31
N LEU A 289 3.17 5.78 22.25
CA LEU A 289 1.84 6.40 22.13
C LEU A 289 1.88 7.90 21.84
N ARG A 290 2.86 8.62 22.39
CA ARG A 290 3.03 10.06 22.13
C ARG A 290 3.50 10.33 20.70
N LEU A 291 4.35 9.48 20.13
CA LEU A 291 4.83 9.63 18.76
C LEU A 291 3.70 9.47 17.74
N ILE A 292 2.83 8.47 17.92
CA ILE A 292 1.69 8.22 17.01
C ILE A 292 0.73 9.43 16.99
N LYS A 293 0.54 10.11 18.13
CA LYS A 293 -0.37 11.27 18.25
C LYS A 293 0.11 12.53 17.53
N HIS A 294 1.37 12.61 17.13
CA HIS A 294 1.96 13.82 16.55
C HIS A 294 2.45 13.65 15.11
N MET A 295 2.22 12.50 14.49
CA MET A 295 2.59 12.28 13.10
C MET A 295 1.79 13.19 12.15
N GLY A 296 2.50 13.87 11.26
CA GLY A 296 1.94 14.57 10.12
C GLY A 296 1.41 13.56 9.11
N VAL A 297 0.21 13.82 8.62
CA VAL A 297 -0.54 12.86 7.79
C VAL A 297 -1.06 13.52 6.52
N ILE A 298 -1.27 12.70 5.49
CA ILE A 298 -1.91 13.10 4.24
C ILE A 298 -3.03 12.13 3.90
N ASN A 299 -4.10 12.61 3.28
CA ASN A 299 -5.15 11.72 2.77
C ASN A 299 -4.55 10.79 1.71
N GLN A 300 -4.92 9.50 1.73
CA GLN A 300 -4.37 8.53 0.77
C GLN A 300 -4.58 8.91 -0.69
N ARG A 301 -5.65 9.65 -1.00
CA ARG A 301 -5.95 10.13 -2.36
C ARG A 301 -5.04 11.28 -2.80
N ASP A 302 -4.42 11.99 -1.86
CA ASP A 302 -3.55 13.14 -2.11
C ASP A 302 -2.06 12.78 -2.03
N ALA A 303 -1.71 11.62 -1.45
CA ALA A 303 -0.32 11.15 -1.34
C ALA A 303 0.41 11.10 -2.70
N ASP A 304 -0.29 10.64 -3.74
CA ASP A 304 0.23 10.61 -5.12
C ASP A 304 0.51 12.02 -5.66
N LEU A 305 -0.35 12.99 -5.33
CA LEU A 305 -0.17 14.39 -5.74
C LEU A 305 1.00 15.02 -5.01
N LEU A 306 1.17 14.72 -3.72
CA LEU A 306 2.34 15.15 -2.95
C LEU A 306 3.64 14.64 -3.56
N PHE A 307 3.68 13.36 -3.95
CA PHE A 307 4.83 12.79 -4.65
C PHE A 307 5.15 13.56 -5.94
N LEU A 308 4.15 13.76 -6.80
CA LEU A 308 4.33 14.48 -8.07
C LEU A 308 4.80 15.93 -7.84
N TRP A 309 4.29 16.58 -6.79
CA TRP A 309 4.69 17.93 -6.42
C TRP A 309 6.15 18.00 -5.96
N HIS A 310 6.59 17.11 -5.06
CA HIS A 310 7.98 17.07 -4.60
C HIS A 310 8.95 16.70 -5.72
N MET A 311 8.54 15.77 -6.59
CA MET A 311 9.31 15.41 -7.77
C MET A 311 9.47 16.61 -8.71
N TRP A 312 8.37 17.32 -9.01
CA TRP A 312 8.41 18.55 -9.82
C TRP A 312 9.31 19.62 -9.19
N LYS A 313 9.20 19.87 -7.88
CA LYS A 313 10.07 20.81 -7.16
C LYS A 313 11.56 20.46 -7.34
N LYS A 314 11.97 19.21 -7.14
CA LYS A 314 13.37 18.78 -7.34
C LYS A 314 13.82 18.96 -8.79
N LEU A 315 12.95 18.63 -9.75
CA LEU A 315 13.25 18.76 -11.17
C LEU A 315 13.45 20.22 -11.60
N VAL A 316 12.64 21.15 -11.07
CA VAL A 316 12.79 22.59 -11.31
C VAL A 316 14.11 23.10 -10.74
N VAL A 317 14.46 22.72 -9.51
CA VAL A 317 15.74 23.10 -8.89
C VAL A 317 16.92 22.60 -9.73
N MET A 318 16.91 21.33 -10.14
CA MET A 318 17.95 20.77 -11.00
C MET A 318 18.06 21.49 -12.36
N PHE A 319 16.93 21.87 -12.96
CA PHE A 319 16.92 22.61 -14.22
C PHE A 319 17.51 24.03 -14.07
N VAL A 320 17.17 24.72 -12.99
CA VAL A 320 17.72 26.06 -12.69
C VAL A 320 19.22 25.99 -12.42
N GLU A 321 19.69 24.98 -11.68
CA GLU A 321 21.12 24.77 -11.43
C GLU A 321 21.88 24.46 -12.74
N ALA A 322 21.36 23.57 -13.58
CA ALA A 322 21.97 23.22 -14.86
C ALA A 322 22.01 24.41 -15.83
N THR A 323 20.94 25.19 -15.93
CA THR A 323 20.90 26.40 -16.77
C THR A 323 21.80 27.50 -16.25
N THR A 324 21.95 27.65 -14.93
CA THR A 324 22.89 28.58 -14.31
C THR A 324 24.34 28.20 -14.60
N GLN A 325 24.68 26.89 -14.54
CA GLN A 325 26.01 26.41 -14.90
C GLN A 325 26.34 26.59 -16.39
N LEU A 326 25.35 26.43 -17.28
CA LEU A 326 25.52 26.58 -18.73
C LEU A 326 25.56 28.04 -19.19
N SER A 327 24.79 28.93 -18.56
CA SER A 327 24.67 30.34 -18.97
C SER A 327 25.66 31.27 -18.28
N GLY A 328 26.28 30.84 -17.16
CA GLY A 328 27.19 31.67 -16.38
C GLY A 328 26.53 32.86 -15.68
N VAL A 329 25.19 32.98 -15.74
CA VAL A 329 24.41 34.02 -15.10
C VAL A 329 23.56 33.39 -14.00
N PRO A 330 23.68 33.82 -12.73
CA PRO A 330 22.83 33.31 -11.65
C PRO A 330 21.38 33.74 -11.91
N LEU A 331 20.53 32.78 -12.28
CA LEU A 331 19.08 32.96 -12.20
C LEU A 331 18.71 33.00 -10.72
N SER A 332 18.23 34.13 -10.22
CA SER A 332 17.89 34.28 -8.80
C SER A 332 16.77 33.32 -8.41
N MET A 333 16.94 32.60 -7.30
CA MET A 333 15.93 31.74 -6.66
C MET A 333 14.59 32.45 -6.34
N ALA A 334 14.56 33.79 -6.39
CA ALA A 334 13.38 34.61 -6.14
C ALA A 334 12.19 34.26 -7.06
N THR A 335 12.42 33.83 -8.29
CA THR A 335 11.33 33.54 -9.24
C THR A 335 10.53 32.26 -8.93
N VAL A 336 11.02 31.41 -8.01
CA VAL A 336 10.33 30.16 -7.61
C VAL A 336 9.64 30.31 -6.25
N HIS A 337 10.24 31.06 -5.30
CA HIS A 337 9.59 31.36 -4.01
C HIS A 337 8.42 32.35 -4.15
N ASP A 338 8.42 33.23 -5.15
CA ASP A 338 7.30 34.17 -5.39
C ASP A 338 6.02 33.50 -5.95
N LEU A 339 6.07 32.21 -6.33
CA LEU A 339 4.88 31.42 -6.64
C LEU A 339 4.20 30.83 -5.39
N GLU A 340 4.90 30.75 -4.25
CA GLU A 340 4.34 30.25 -2.99
C GLU A 340 3.52 31.33 -2.23
N SER A 341 3.65 32.62 -2.60
CA SER A 341 3.03 33.74 -1.86
C SER A 341 1.82 34.39 -2.55
N GLN A 342 1.49 34.05 -3.81
CA GLN A 342 0.41 34.72 -4.56
C GLN A 342 -0.91 33.96 -4.71
N ASN A 343 -1.11 32.79 -4.11
CA ASN A 343 -2.38 32.06 -4.21
C ASN A 343 -2.99 31.64 -2.87
N CYS A 344 -3.12 32.60 -1.94
CA CYS A 344 -3.99 32.46 -0.77
C CYS A 344 -4.46 33.81 -0.20
N THR A 345 -4.74 34.81 -1.04
CA THR A 345 -5.58 35.97 -0.65
C THR A 345 -6.30 36.57 -1.86
N SER A 346 -7.51 36.07 -2.13
CA SER A 346 -8.55 36.86 -2.79
C SER A 346 -9.85 36.67 -2.01
N SER A 347 -9.94 37.45 -0.93
CA SER A 347 -11.15 38.10 -0.40
C SER A 347 -12.51 37.56 -0.86
N ALA A 348 -13.23 37.01 0.11
CA ALA A 348 -14.64 37.28 0.25
C ALA A 348 -14.89 38.81 0.26
N MET A 349 -15.78 39.27 -0.60
CA MET A 349 -16.69 40.39 -0.38
C MET A 349 -18.04 40.00 -0.94
#